data_AF-A0A2D6G725-F1
#
_entry.id   AF-A0A2D6G725-F1
#
_cell.length_a   1.000
_cell.length_b   1.000
_cell.length_c   1.000
_cell.angle_alpha   90.00
_cell.angle_beta   90.00
_cell.angle_gamma   90.00
#
_symmetry.space_group_name_H-M   'P 1'
#
loop_
_entity.id
_entity.type
_entity.pdbx_description
1 polymer ?
#
loop_
_entity_poly.entity_id
_entity_poly.type
_entity_poly.pdbx_seq_one_letter_code
_entity_poly.pdbx_strand_id
1 'polypeptide(L)'
;MNKTQERALNWLIQEGHKKQDITFKQSSPCFFIKDKKYDVKRLYGNQIIFYNNQYKQLKKFPNTTILVFRDNESSPYQKINFSEIKDLPSRYKDIEINWVDISTQVRTLRISDKTKERLQEHGKMGEDFDNLINRLLDTLEKHERKK
;
A
#
# COMPACT_ATOMS: atom_id res chain seq x y z
N MET A 1 -20.00 0.94 -2.90
CA MET A 1 -18.99 0.57 -1.88
C MET A 1 -18.54 -0.84 -2.20
N ASN A 2 -17.25 -1.19 -2.07
CA ASN A 2 -16.80 -2.57 -2.27
C ASN A 2 -16.96 -3.40 -0.97
N LYS A 3 -16.89 -4.74 -1.07
CA LYS A 3 -17.06 -5.64 0.08
C LYS A 3 -16.12 -5.32 1.26
N THR A 4 -14.88 -4.91 0.99
CA THR A 4 -13.91 -4.56 2.04
C THR A 4 -14.27 -3.24 2.73
N GLN A 5 -14.74 -2.24 1.97
CA GLN A 5 -15.23 -0.98 2.53
C GLN A 5 -16.52 -1.19 3.33
N GLU A 6 -17.42 -2.10 2.90
CA GLU A 6 -18.61 -2.49 3.67
C GLU A 6 -18.24 -3.10 5.03
N ARG A 7 -17.26 -4.02 5.04
CA ARG A 7 -16.72 -4.59 6.27
C ARG A 7 -16.14 -3.50 7.18
N ALA A 8 -15.37 -2.58 6.62
CA ALA A 8 -14.81 -1.47 7.38
C ALA A 8 -15.89 -0.55 7.97
N LEU A 9 -16.95 -0.23 7.22
CA LEU A 9 -18.07 0.54 7.74
C LEU A 9 -18.75 -0.16 8.93
N ASN A 10 -19.03 -1.46 8.78
CA ASN A 10 -19.65 -2.26 9.85
C ASN A 10 -18.74 -2.33 11.08
N TRP A 11 -17.44 -2.52 10.88
CA TRP A 11 -16.46 -2.51 11.95
C TRP A 11 -16.39 -1.15 12.67
N LEU A 12 -16.35 -0.03 11.92
CA LEU A 12 -16.37 1.31 12.51
C LEU A 12 -17.62 1.54 13.38
N ILE A 13 -18.78 1.04 12.94
CA ILE A 13 -20.01 1.11 13.73
C ILE A 13 -19.92 0.24 15.00
N GLN A 14 -19.35 -0.97 14.89
CA GLN A 14 -19.12 -1.86 16.03
C GLN A 14 -18.16 -1.27 17.07
N GLU A 15 -17.17 -0.48 16.66
CA GLU A 15 -16.28 0.28 17.55
C GLU A 15 -16.97 1.47 18.25
N GLY A 16 -18.27 1.65 18.04
CA GLY A 16 -19.08 2.67 18.72
C GLY A 16 -19.22 3.98 17.94
N HIS A 17 -18.76 4.05 16.69
CA HIS A 17 -19.02 5.23 15.85
C HIS A 17 -20.47 5.21 15.36
N LYS A 18 -21.21 6.29 15.60
CA LYS A 18 -22.57 6.43 15.07
C LYS A 18 -22.52 6.56 13.55
N LYS A 19 -23.37 5.81 12.84
CA LYS A 19 -23.41 5.81 11.37
C LYS A 19 -23.52 7.21 10.76
N GLN A 20 -24.27 8.12 11.38
CA GLN A 20 -24.46 9.50 10.95
C GLN A 20 -23.19 10.36 11.04
N ASP A 21 -22.24 9.99 11.90
CA ASP A 21 -20.97 10.70 12.08
C ASP A 21 -19.89 10.20 11.08
N ILE A 22 -20.20 9.17 10.29
CA ILE A 22 -19.29 8.54 9.33
C ILE A 22 -19.60 9.04 7.92
N THR A 23 -18.71 9.84 7.36
CA THR A 23 -18.79 10.22 5.94
C THR A 23 -17.96 9.25 5.09
N PHE A 24 -18.60 8.60 4.13
CA PHE A 24 -17.93 7.76 3.13
C PHE A 24 -17.67 8.52 1.83
N LYS A 25 -16.49 8.35 1.24
CA LYS A 25 -16.15 8.84 -0.10
C LYS A 25 -15.54 7.74 -0.96
N GLN A 26 -15.84 7.75 -2.26
CA GLN A 26 -15.20 6.89 -3.26
C GLN A 26 -13.83 7.45 -3.68
N SER A 27 -13.00 7.75 -2.69
CA SER A 27 -11.65 8.30 -2.80
C SER A 27 -10.80 7.76 -1.66
N SER A 28 -9.52 8.12 -1.61
CA SER A 28 -8.69 7.87 -0.43
C SER A 28 -8.40 9.19 0.28
N PRO A 29 -8.65 9.32 1.60
CA PRO A 29 -9.27 8.35 2.51
C PRO A 29 -10.72 8.01 2.15
N CYS A 30 -11.13 6.79 2.50
CA CYS A 30 -12.48 6.26 2.25
C CYS A 30 -13.51 6.75 3.28
N PHE A 31 -13.10 6.91 4.55
CA PHE A 31 -14.00 7.27 5.66
C PHE A 31 -13.45 8.45 6.46
N PHE A 32 -14.34 9.36 6.83
CA PHE A 32 -14.06 10.53 7.66
C PHE A 32 -14.98 10.51 8.88
N ILE A 33 -14.38 10.60 10.07
CA ILE A 33 -15.08 10.61 11.37
C ILE A 33 -14.43 11.68 12.24
N LYS A 34 -15.09 12.84 12.39
CA LYS A 34 -14.49 14.03 13.05
C LYS A 34 -13.09 14.31 12.46
N ASP A 35 -12.05 14.30 13.28
CA ASP A 35 -10.67 14.55 12.86
C ASP A 35 -9.97 13.31 12.27
N LYS A 36 -10.53 12.12 12.51
CA LYS A 36 -9.94 10.84 12.09
C LYS A 36 -10.32 10.51 10.66
N LYS A 37 -9.36 9.96 9.93
CA LYS A 37 -9.49 9.55 8.53
C LYS A 37 -9.04 8.12 8.39
N TYR A 38 -9.82 7.33 7.66
CA TYR A 38 -9.52 5.92 7.43
C TYR A 38 -9.53 5.62 5.93
N ASP A 39 -8.52 4.87 5.48
CA ASP A 39 -8.54 4.21 4.18
C ASP A 39 -8.58 2.70 4.40
N VAL A 40 -9.02 1.95 3.38
CA VAL A 40 -9.29 0.53 3.54
C VAL A 40 -8.57 -0.26 2.46
N LYS A 41 -7.85 -1.31 2.90
CA LYS A 41 -7.11 -2.21 2.02
C LYS A 41 -7.44 -3.67 2.30
N ARG A 42 -7.53 -4.43 1.22
CA ARG A 42 -7.55 -5.90 1.28
C ARG A 42 -6.11 -6.39 1.33
N LEU A 43 -5.87 -7.36 2.19
CA LEU A 43 -4.62 -8.11 2.25
C LEU A 43 -4.63 -9.20 1.16
N TYR A 44 -3.62 -9.19 0.32
CA TYR A 44 -3.36 -10.21 -0.71
C TYR A 44 -2.10 -10.96 -0.32
N GLY A 45 -2.22 -12.20 0.17
CA GLY A 45 -1.10 -12.89 0.81
C GLY A 45 -0.60 -12.10 2.01
N ASN A 46 0.61 -11.53 1.91
CA ASN A 46 1.22 -10.66 2.93
C ASN A 46 1.31 -9.19 2.50
N GLN A 47 0.48 -8.76 1.54
CA GLN A 47 0.67 -7.47 0.85
C GLN A 47 -0.61 -6.64 0.80
N ILE A 48 -0.46 -5.32 0.88
CA ILE A 48 -1.52 -4.36 0.53
C ILE A 48 -1.11 -3.49 -0.66
N ILE A 49 -2.11 -3.05 -1.44
CA ILE A 49 -1.91 -2.36 -2.70
C ILE A 49 -2.52 -0.96 -2.68
N PHE A 50 -1.72 0.06 -2.99
CA PHE A 50 -2.22 1.40 -3.31
C PHE A 50 -2.08 1.69 -4.81
N TYR A 51 -3.19 2.07 -5.44
CA TYR A 51 -3.15 2.65 -6.78
C TYR A 51 -2.64 4.10 -6.72
N ASN A 52 -2.04 4.60 -7.81
CA ASN A 52 -1.28 5.86 -7.77
C ASN A 52 -2.15 7.06 -7.36
N ASN A 53 -3.38 7.14 -7.85
CA ASN A 53 -4.29 8.21 -7.45
C ASN A 53 -4.62 8.13 -5.94
N GLN A 54 -4.86 6.93 -5.41
CA GLN A 54 -5.11 6.74 -3.98
C GLN A 54 -3.91 7.17 -3.15
N TYR A 55 -2.70 6.76 -3.56
CA TYR A 55 -1.47 7.14 -2.85
C TYR A 55 -1.22 8.65 -2.88
N LYS A 56 -1.37 9.29 -4.05
CA LYS A 56 -1.26 10.75 -4.21
C LYS A 56 -2.29 11.50 -3.35
N GLN A 57 -3.49 10.96 -3.20
CA GLN A 57 -4.50 11.52 -2.30
C GLN A 57 -4.12 11.31 -0.83
N LEU A 58 -3.64 10.13 -0.44
CA LEU A 58 -3.23 9.82 0.93
C LEU A 58 -2.04 10.64 1.41
N LYS A 59 -1.11 11.02 0.51
CA LYS A 59 -0.02 11.97 0.84
C LYS A 59 -0.53 13.31 1.36
N LYS A 60 -1.73 13.74 0.98
CA LYS A 60 -2.36 14.97 1.48
C LYS A 60 -2.94 14.80 2.89
N PHE A 61 -3.04 13.56 3.36
CA PHE A 61 -3.61 13.18 4.66
C PHE A 61 -2.68 12.18 5.39
N PRO A 62 -1.47 12.60 5.78
CA PRO A 62 -0.44 11.68 6.30
C PRO A 62 -0.86 10.93 7.57
N ASN A 63 -1.78 11.47 8.37
CA ASN A 63 -2.30 10.84 9.59
C ASN A 63 -3.47 9.87 9.34
N THR A 64 -3.70 9.46 8.09
CA THR A 64 -4.76 8.52 7.75
C THR A 64 -4.41 7.12 8.27
N THR A 65 -5.35 6.51 8.98
CA THR A 65 -5.21 5.10 9.39
C THR A 65 -5.67 4.18 8.26
N ILE A 66 -4.79 3.31 7.80
CA ILE A 66 -5.09 2.26 6.82
C ILE A 66 -5.59 1.04 7.58
N LEU A 67 -6.86 0.67 7.36
CA LEU A 67 -7.48 -0.53 7.90
C LEU A 67 -7.27 -1.68 6.90
N VAL A 68 -6.50 -2.69 7.30
CA VAL A 68 -6.15 -3.84 6.48
C VAL A 68 -7.03 -5.02 6.86
N PHE A 69 -7.77 -5.57 5.89
CA PHE A 69 -8.67 -6.71 6.10
C PHE A 69 -8.19 -7.92 5.31
N ARG A 70 -8.24 -9.09 5.96
CA ARG A 70 -8.19 -10.37 5.27
C ARG A 70 -9.54 -10.71 4.66
N ASP A 71 -9.55 -11.72 3.79
CA ASP A 71 -10.79 -12.23 3.26
C ASP A 71 -11.63 -12.88 4.36
N ASN A 72 -12.92 -12.57 4.34
CA ASN A 72 -13.95 -13.12 5.23
C ASN A 72 -13.83 -12.75 6.72
N GLU A 73 -12.87 -11.89 7.09
CA GLU A 73 -12.78 -11.32 8.43
C GLU A 73 -13.66 -10.06 8.55
N SER A 74 -14.33 -9.93 9.71
CA SER A 74 -15.18 -8.78 10.04
C SER A 74 -14.41 -7.63 10.71
N SER A 75 -13.24 -7.90 11.26
CA SER A 75 -12.34 -6.94 11.90
C SER A 75 -11.08 -6.71 11.06
N PRO A 76 -10.41 -5.55 11.19
CA PRO A 76 -9.15 -5.31 10.52
C PRO A 76 -8.06 -6.19 11.15
N TYR A 77 -7.39 -6.96 10.30
CA TYR A 77 -6.19 -7.72 10.66
C TYR A 77 -5.07 -6.81 11.18
N GLN A 78 -4.91 -5.64 10.54
CA GLN A 78 -3.90 -4.66 10.93
C GLN A 78 -4.38 -3.23 10.71
N LYS A 79 -3.84 -2.31 11.52
CA LYS A 79 -4.02 -0.86 11.38
C LYS A 79 -2.64 -0.25 11.19
N ILE A 80 -2.45 0.54 10.14
CA ILE A 80 -1.16 1.15 9.79
C ILE A 80 -1.38 2.66 9.63
N ASN A 81 -0.57 3.52 10.24
CA ASN A 81 -0.62 4.93 9.90
C ASN A 81 0.05 5.15 8.54
N PHE A 82 -0.58 5.90 7.64
CA PHE A 82 -0.01 6.16 6.32
C PHE A 82 1.39 6.77 6.38
N SER A 83 1.69 7.57 7.41
CA SER A 83 3.03 8.14 7.64
C SER A 83 4.12 7.09 7.90
N GLU A 84 3.77 5.87 8.31
CA GLU A 84 4.71 4.76 8.48
C GLU A 84 5.14 4.13 7.15
N ILE A 85 4.40 4.40 6.06
CA ILE A 85 4.69 3.90 4.72
C ILE A 85 5.77 4.79 4.10
N LYS A 86 7.00 4.25 4.01
CA LYS A 86 8.13 4.95 3.42
C LYS A 86 7.94 5.17 1.91
N ASP A 87 8.26 6.39 1.48
CA ASP A 87 8.36 6.73 0.07
C ASP A 87 9.56 6.03 -0.60
N LEU A 88 9.43 5.74 -1.89
CA LEU A 88 10.58 5.36 -2.71
C LEU A 88 11.55 6.55 -2.85
N PRO A 89 12.87 6.32 -2.88
CA PRO A 89 13.84 7.38 -3.15
C PRO A 89 13.54 8.12 -4.46
N SER A 90 13.78 9.44 -4.47
CA SER A 90 13.46 10.34 -5.60
C SER A 90 14.15 10.00 -6.94
N ARG A 91 15.14 9.10 -6.92
CA ARG A 91 15.84 8.58 -8.12
C ARG A 91 15.01 7.60 -8.94
N TYR A 92 13.87 7.11 -8.44
CA TYR A 92 12.99 6.15 -9.12
C TYR A 92 11.76 6.82 -9.78
N LYS A 93 11.97 7.96 -10.46
CA LYS A 93 10.91 8.84 -10.99
C LYS A 93 9.83 8.18 -11.87
N ASP A 94 10.11 7.02 -12.47
CA ASP A 94 9.23 6.35 -13.44
C ASP A 94 8.69 4.98 -12.97
N ILE A 95 8.86 4.69 -11.68
CA ILE A 95 8.45 3.44 -11.03
C ILE A 95 7.35 3.78 -10.03
N GLU A 96 6.08 3.75 -10.45
CA GLU A 96 4.97 4.13 -9.56
C GLU A 96 4.02 2.94 -9.32
N ILE A 97 4.31 2.09 -8.33
CA ILE A 97 3.23 1.53 -7.50
C ILE A 97 3.70 1.24 -6.05
N ASN A 98 2.78 1.26 -5.09
CA ASN A 98 3.09 1.18 -3.65
C ASN A 98 2.57 -0.12 -3.04
N TRP A 99 3.50 -1.00 -2.69
CA TRP A 99 3.28 -2.28 -2.00
C TRP A 99 3.80 -2.19 -0.57
N VAL A 100 3.03 -2.66 0.40
CA VAL A 100 3.49 -2.75 1.78
C VAL A 100 3.42 -4.22 2.18
N ASP A 101 4.60 -4.83 2.33
CA ASP A 101 4.73 -6.08 3.06
C ASP A 101 4.55 -5.77 4.55
N ILE A 102 3.64 -6.49 5.17
CA ILE A 102 3.28 -6.33 6.59
C ILE A 102 4.14 -7.19 7.54
N SER A 103 4.89 -8.16 7.00
CA SER A 103 5.73 -9.10 7.76
C SER A 103 7.14 -8.57 8.03
N THR A 104 7.65 -7.71 7.16
CA THR A 104 8.90 -6.97 7.33
C THR A 104 8.51 -5.50 7.46
N GLN A 105 9.02 -4.74 8.44
CA GLN A 105 8.68 -3.32 8.66
C GLN A 105 9.06 -2.41 7.47
N VAL A 106 8.31 -2.54 6.37
CA VAL A 106 8.36 -1.85 5.09
C VAL A 106 9.58 -2.19 4.21
N ARG A 107 9.34 -2.96 3.15
CA ARG A 107 10.08 -2.88 1.87
C ARG A 107 9.07 -2.77 0.73
N THR A 108 8.87 -1.55 0.25
CA THR A 108 7.95 -1.27 -0.85
C THR A 108 8.69 -1.37 -2.18
N LEU A 109 8.23 -2.24 -3.08
CA LEU A 109 8.62 -2.27 -4.48
C LEU A 109 7.41 -2.48 -5.36
N ARG A 110 7.23 -1.63 -6.38
CA ARG A 110 6.49 -2.05 -7.57
C ARG A 110 6.90 -1.31 -8.82
N ILE A 111 6.72 -2.03 -9.92
CA ILE A 111 7.13 -1.72 -11.28
C ILE A 111 5.87 -1.86 -12.16
N SER A 112 5.64 -0.93 -13.10
CA SER A 112 4.51 -0.98 -14.05
C SER A 112 4.67 -2.14 -15.03
N ASP A 113 3.62 -2.62 -15.73
CA ASP A 113 3.77 -3.70 -16.72
C ASP A 113 4.75 -3.31 -17.86
N LYS A 114 4.70 -2.06 -18.33
CA LYS A 114 5.70 -1.51 -19.26
C LYS A 114 7.10 -1.46 -18.66
N THR A 115 7.21 -1.11 -17.39
CA THR A 115 8.51 -1.07 -16.70
C THR A 115 9.00 -2.49 -16.41
N LYS A 116 8.10 -3.46 -16.23
CA LYS A 116 8.39 -4.88 -16.06
C LYS A 116 8.89 -5.44 -17.37
N GLU A 117 8.22 -5.16 -18.48
CA GLU A 117 8.67 -5.49 -19.84
C GLU A 117 10.06 -4.88 -20.11
N ARG A 118 10.24 -3.57 -19.89
CA ARG A 118 11.55 -2.91 -20.03
C ARG A 118 12.63 -3.47 -19.10
N LEU A 119 12.29 -3.83 -17.87
CA LEU A 119 13.25 -4.40 -16.93
C LEU A 119 13.60 -5.84 -17.31
N GLN A 120 12.64 -6.62 -17.83
CA GLN A 120 12.88 -7.96 -18.36
C GLN A 120 13.86 -7.95 -19.53
N GLU A 121 13.94 -6.87 -20.33
CA GLU A 121 15.01 -6.69 -21.34
C GLU A 121 16.42 -6.60 -20.74
N HIS A 122 16.54 -6.26 -19.46
CA HIS A 122 17.81 -6.22 -18.71
C HIS A 122 18.04 -7.49 -17.86
N GLY A 123 17.12 -8.46 -17.94
CA GLY A 123 17.28 -9.79 -17.37
C GLY A 123 18.34 -10.59 -18.10
N LYS A 124 19.03 -11.48 -17.39
CA LYS A 124 19.86 -12.50 -18.03
C LYS A 124 18.96 -13.54 -18.70
N MET A 125 19.49 -14.25 -19.69
CA MET A 125 18.75 -15.32 -20.37
C MET A 125 18.23 -16.35 -19.35
N GLY A 126 16.91 -16.57 -19.32
CA GLY A 126 16.25 -17.49 -18.37
C GLY A 126 15.97 -16.92 -16.97
N GLU A 127 16.28 -15.65 -16.70
CA GLU A 127 15.98 -15.00 -15.42
C GLU A 127 14.52 -14.52 -15.38
N ASP A 128 13.76 -14.96 -14.38
CA ASP A 128 12.41 -14.43 -14.14
C ASP A 128 12.45 -13.04 -13.47
N PHE A 129 11.28 -12.41 -13.45
CA PHE A 129 11.15 -11.03 -12.96
C PHE A 129 11.51 -10.88 -11.47
N ASP A 130 11.19 -11.85 -10.63
CA ASP A 130 11.46 -11.76 -9.20
C ASP A 130 12.96 -11.84 -8.91
N ASN A 131 13.66 -12.74 -9.61
CA ASN A 131 15.12 -12.86 -9.56
C ASN A 131 15.83 -11.59 -10.04
N LEU A 132 15.35 -11.00 -11.13
CA LEU A 132 15.84 -9.73 -11.65
C LEU A 132 15.71 -8.59 -10.62
N ILE A 133 14.57 -8.46 -9.95
CA ILE A 133 14.34 -7.40 -8.97
C ILE A 133 15.23 -7.59 -7.73
N ASN A 134 15.34 -8.81 -7.22
CA ASN A 134 16.20 -9.10 -6.08
C ASN A 134 17.67 -8.77 -6.39
N ARG A 135 18.16 -9.13 -7.58
CA ARG A 135 19.53 -8.79 -8.01
C ARG A 135 19.76 -7.27 -8.10
N LEU A 136 18.81 -6.52 -8.63
CA LEU A 136 18.90 -5.06 -8.73
C LEU A 136 18.95 -4.43 -7.33
N LEU A 137 18.14 -4.91 -6.40
CA LEU A 137 18.12 -4.45 -5.01
C LEU A 137 19.41 -4.77 -4.25
N ASP A 138 19.93 -5.98 -4.40
CA ASP A 138 21.21 -6.39 -3.79
C ASP A 138 22.38 -5.53 -4.27
N THR A 139 22.36 -5.17 -5.55
CA THR A 139 23.39 -4.30 -6.14
C THR A 139 23.32 -2.89 -5.55
N LEU A 140 22.11 -2.37 -5.36
CA LEU A 140 21.88 -1.07 -4.74
C LEU A 140 22.32 -1.03 -3.26
N GLU A 141 21.98 -2.06 -2.47
CA GLU A 141 22.42 -2.17 -1.07
C GLU A 141 23.96 -2.21 -0.97
N LYS A 142 24.64 -2.95 -1.87
CA LYS A 142 26.12 -3.04 -1.89
C LYS A 142 26.78 -1.70 -2.22
N HIS A 143 26.16 -0.86 -3.03
CA HIS A 143 26.66 0.47 -3.35
C HIS A 143 26.46 1.47 -2.20
N GLU A 144 25.38 1.36 -1.43
CA GLU A 144 25.15 2.21 -0.25
C GLU A 144 26.11 1.90 0.90
N ARG A 145 26.56 0.65 1.06
CA ARG A 145 27.55 0.26 2.09
C ARG A 145 29.01 0.67 1.78
N LYS A 146 29.27 1.19 0.59
CA LYS A 146 30.61 1.64 0.14
C LYS A 146 30.77 3.16 0.14
N LYS A 147 29.74 3.90 0.57
CA LYS A 147 29.80 5.34 0.87
C LYS A 147 29.88 5.53 2.39
#